data_AF-A0A7E4V681-F1
#
_entry.id   AF-A0A7E4V681-F1
#
_cell.length_a   1.000
_cell.length_b   1.000
_cell.length_c   1.000
_cell.angle_alpha   90.00
_cell.angle_beta   90.00
_cell.angle_gamma   90.00
#
_symmetry.space_group_name_H-M   'P 1'
#
loop_
_entity.id
_entity.type
_entity.pdbx_description
1 polymer ?
#
loop_
_entity_poly.entity_id
_entity_poly.type
_entity_poly.pdbx_seq_one_letter_code
_entity_poly.pdbx_strand_id
1 'polypeptide(L)'
;MALSQQIAPLLKAKVVGSYAHGDVTDRYPKRLTKVINQLRREYPNINEDSGKDAESVVSKILEIQAMMREKKTLVELDPIDEHLVIYNKELKKLITEIGAENANFFDAGWMFINHSPCR
;
A
#
# COMPACT_ATOMS: atom_id res chain seq x y z
N MET A 1 -15.22 39.02 8.31
CA MET A 1 -15.54 37.60 8.56
C MET A 1 -14.49 36.78 7.84
N ALA A 2 -13.60 36.11 8.57
CA ALA A 2 -12.60 35.24 7.95
C ALA A 2 -13.32 34.01 7.38
N LEU A 3 -13.14 33.74 6.09
CA LEU A 3 -13.47 32.44 5.51
C LEU A 3 -12.62 31.41 6.25
N SER A 4 -13.21 30.64 7.16
CA SER A 4 -12.58 29.43 7.64
C SER A 4 -12.31 28.58 6.40
N GLN A 5 -11.04 28.38 6.06
CA GLN A 5 -10.67 27.48 4.97
C GLN A 5 -11.12 26.09 5.38
N GLN A 6 -12.29 25.67 4.88
CA GLN A 6 -12.78 24.32 5.04
C GLN A 6 -11.90 23.44 4.16
N ILE A 7 -10.92 22.77 4.78
CA ILE A 7 -10.05 21.83 4.09
C ILE A 7 -10.92 20.69 3.59
N ALA A 8 -10.89 20.44 2.28
CA ALA A 8 -11.63 19.35 1.68
C ALA A 8 -11.14 17.99 2.23
N PRO A 9 -12.04 17.01 2.39
CA PRO A 9 -11.65 15.70 2.87
C PRO A 9 -10.67 15.02 1.90
N LEU A 10 -9.78 14.19 2.46
CA LEU A 10 -8.86 13.38 1.66
C LEU A 10 -9.62 12.51 0.66
N LEU A 11 -9.07 12.36 -0.54
CA LEU A 11 -9.56 11.38 -1.50
C LEU A 11 -9.33 9.97 -0.91
N LYS A 12 -10.37 9.15 -0.89
CA LYS A 12 -10.35 7.79 -0.32
C LYS A 12 -10.89 6.78 -1.32
N ALA A 13 -10.36 5.57 -1.31
CA ALA A 13 -10.83 4.51 -2.21
C ALA A 13 -12.17 3.89 -1.77
N LYS A 14 -12.69 4.22 -0.59
CA LYS A 14 -14.03 3.83 -0.14
C LYS A 14 -15.17 4.38 -1.00
N VAL A 15 -14.94 5.49 -1.73
CA VAL A 15 -15.96 6.12 -2.57
C VAL A 15 -16.05 5.36 -3.89
N VAL A 16 -17.04 4.47 -4.03
CA VAL A 16 -17.27 3.68 -5.24
C VAL A 16 -17.47 4.60 -6.45
N GLY A 17 -16.86 4.25 -7.58
CA GLY A 17 -16.88 5.06 -8.80
C GLY A 17 -15.84 6.20 -8.83
N SER A 18 -15.17 6.49 -7.71
CA SER A 18 -14.05 7.43 -7.71
C SER A 18 -12.81 6.85 -8.40
N TYR A 19 -11.92 7.73 -8.85
CA TYR A 19 -10.61 7.34 -9.37
C TYR A 19 -9.81 6.50 -8.36
N ALA A 20 -9.80 6.91 -7.08
CA ALA A 20 -9.09 6.20 -6.02
C ALA A 20 -9.63 4.78 -5.82
N HIS A 21 -10.95 4.60 -5.92
CA HIS A 21 -11.56 3.27 -5.86
C HIS A 21 -11.10 2.39 -7.02
N GLY A 22 -11.16 2.89 -8.26
CA GLY A 22 -10.67 2.16 -9.43
C GLY A 22 -9.17 1.87 -9.38
N ASP A 23 -8.38 2.77 -8.81
CA ASP A 23 -6.95 2.56 -8.64
C ASP A 23 -6.64 1.45 -7.62
N VAL A 24 -7.28 1.45 -6.44
CA VAL A 24 -7.06 0.41 -5.41
C VAL A 24 -7.65 -0.95 -5.81
N THR A 25 -8.80 -0.98 -6.48
CA THR A 25 -9.47 -2.24 -6.85
C THR A 25 -8.92 -2.89 -8.11
N ASP A 26 -8.38 -2.11 -9.05
CA ASP A 26 -7.97 -2.63 -10.36
C ASP A 26 -6.51 -2.31 -10.70
N ARG A 27 -6.16 -1.02 -10.76
CA ARG A 27 -4.86 -0.59 -11.31
C ARG A 27 -3.68 -0.99 -10.45
N TYR A 28 -3.79 -0.85 -9.14
CA TYR A 28 -2.74 -1.19 -8.19
C TYR A 28 -2.50 -2.71 -8.16
N PRO A 29 -3.51 -3.58 -8.01
CA PRO A 29 -3.32 -5.02 -8.20
C PRO A 29 -2.66 -5.38 -9.53
N LYS A 30 -3.07 -4.77 -10.65
CA LYS A 30 -2.42 -4.97 -11.96
C LYS A 30 -0.95 -4.58 -11.98
N ARG A 31 -0.55 -3.48 -11.31
CA ARG A 31 0.87 -3.09 -11.16
C ARG A 31 1.67 -4.16 -10.41
N LEU A 32 1.12 -4.67 -9.31
CA LEU A 32 1.76 -5.74 -8.53
C LEU A 32 1.90 -7.04 -9.32
N THR A 33 0.87 -7.43 -10.07
CA THR A 33 0.94 -8.59 -10.97
C THR A 33 2.00 -8.40 -12.06
N LYS A 34 2.16 -7.18 -12.59
CA LYS A 34 3.23 -6.88 -13.55
C LYS A 34 4.62 -7.08 -12.94
N VAL A 35 4.84 -6.65 -11.70
CA VAL A 35 6.10 -6.85 -10.97
C VAL A 35 6.38 -8.34 -10.78
N ILE A 36 5.39 -9.13 -10.32
CA ILE A 36 5.52 -10.59 -10.20
C ILE A 36 5.90 -11.22 -11.53
N ASN A 37 5.21 -10.86 -12.61
CA ASN A 37 5.47 -11.41 -13.94
C ASN A 37 6.87 -11.06 -14.44
N GLN A 38 7.36 -9.85 -14.16
CA GLN A 38 8.72 -9.45 -14.52
C GLN A 38 9.74 -10.24 -13.70
N LEU A 39 9.54 -10.36 -12.39
CA LEU A 39 10.43 -11.10 -11.50
C LEU A 39 10.51 -12.59 -11.89
N ARG A 40 9.37 -13.22 -12.18
CA ARG A 40 9.31 -14.62 -12.66
C ARG A 40 10.01 -14.84 -14.00
N ARG A 41 10.05 -13.85 -14.88
CA ARG A 41 10.79 -13.96 -16.16
C ARG A 41 12.30 -13.98 -15.94
N GLU A 42 12.77 -13.41 -14.85
CA GLU A 42 14.20 -13.41 -14.48
C GLU A 42 14.61 -14.63 -13.67
N TYR A 43 13.67 -15.49 -13.25
CA TYR A 43 13.98 -16.73 -12.51
C TYR A 43 15.00 -17.65 -13.18
N PRO A 44 15.02 -17.82 -14.51
CA PRO A 44 16.05 -18.61 -15.16
C PRO A 44 17.47 -18.01 -15.03
N ASN A 45 17.57 -16.70 -14.74
CA ASN A 45 18.83 -15.95 -14.70
C ASN A 45 19.39 -15.77 -13.28
N ILE A 46 18.65 -16.18 -12.25
CA ILE A 46 19.07 -16.09 -10.84
C ILE A 46 19.59 -17.45 -10.36
N ASN A 47 20.61 -17.43 -9.51
CA ASN A 47 21.08 -18.65 -8.85
C ASN A 47 20.01 -19.19 -7.88
N GLU A 48 20.16 -20.45 -7.44
CA GLU A 48 19.15 -21.13 -6.63
C GLU A 48 18.80 -20.39 -5.33
N ASP A 49 19.79 -19.83 -4.63
CA ASP A 49 19.59 -19.09 -3.39
C ASP A 49 18.81 -17.79 -3.63
N SER A 50 19.20 -17.05 -4.68
CA SER A 50 18.48 -15.86 -5.12
C SER A 50 17.07 -16.21 -5.66
N GLY A 51 16.88 -17.42 -6.18
CA GLY A 51 15.58 -17.97 -6.58
C GLY A 51 14.62 -18.12 -5.41
N LYS A 52 15.09 -18.64 -4.28
CA LYS A 52 14.29 -18.77 -3.04
C LYS A 52 13.90 -17.39 -2.50
N ASP A 53 14.83 -16.44 -2.52
CA ASP A 53 14.54 -15.06 -2.13
C ASP A 53 13.52 -14.41 -3.06
N ALA A 54 13.63 -14.64 -4.37
CA ALA A 54 12.71 -14.07 -5.35
C ALA A 54 11.29 -14.66 -5.24
N GLU A 55 11.13 -15.94 -4.88
CA GLU A 55 9.83 -16.54 -4.55
C GLU A 55 9.25 -16.01 -3.24
N SER A 56 10.10 -15.74 -2.25
CA SER A 56 9.70 -15.07 -1.00
C SER A 56 9.15 -13.66 -1.28
N VAL A 57 9.80 -12.90 -2.17
CA VAL A 57 9.31 -11.59 -2.63
C VAL A 57 7.96 -11.71 -3.34
N VAL A 58 7.79 -12.69 -4.25
CA VAL A 58 6.50 -12.92 -4.92
C VAL A 58 5.40 -13.23 -3.92
N SER A 59 5.69 -14.09 -2.93
CA SER A 59 4.74 -14.46 -1.88
C SER A 59 4.27 -13.23 -1.08
N LYS A 60 5.20 -12.35 -0.68
CA LYS A 60 4.87 -11.09 0.00
C LYS A 60 4.03 -10.15 -0.86
N ILE A 61 4.29 -10.06 -2.17
CA ILE A 61 3.48 -9.23 -3.08
C ILE A 61 2.05 -9.79 -3.19
N LEU A 62 1.90 -11.12 -3.27
CA LEU A 62 0.59 -11.79 -3.30
C LEU A 62 -0.18 -11.58 -1.98
N GLU A 63 0.50 -11.59 -0.84
CA GLU A 63 -0.08 -11.25 0.45
C GLU A 63 -0.61 -9.81 0.47
N ILE A 64 0.15 -8.83 -0.05
CA ILE A 64 -0.33 -7.44 -0.19
C ILE A 64 -1.60 -7.40 -1.04
N GLN A 65 -1.65 -8.11 -2.18
CA GLN A 65 -2.87 -8.18 -3.00
C GLN A 65 -4.04 -8.79 -2.23
N ALA A 66 -3.82 -9.83 -1.42
CA ALA A 66 -4.84 -10.42 -0.58
C ALA A 66 -5.33 -9.43 0.50
N MET A 67 -4.42 -8.72 1.17
CA MET A 67 -4.74 -7.68 2.14
C MET A 67 -5.62 -6.58 1.54
N MET A 68 -5.30 -6.15 0.31
CA MET A 68 -6.10 -5.18 -0.41
C MET A 68 -7.52 -5.72 -0.68
N ARG A 69 -7.66 -6.94 -1.20
CA ARG A 69 -8.98 -7.54 -1.52
C ARG A 69 -9.84 -7.75 -0.27
N GLU A 70 -9.22 -8.21 0.81
CA GLU A 70 -9.88 -8.53 2.07
C GLU A 70 -10.07 -7.30 2.97
N LYS A 71 -9.59 -6.12 2.53
CA LYS A 71 -9.60 -4.87 3.31
C LYS A 71 -8.95 -5.02 4.68
N LYS A 72 -7.89 -5.83 4.76
CA LYS A 72 -7.10 -6.01 5.97
C LYS A 72 -6.48 -4.67 6.40
N THR A 73 -6.34 -4.51 7.71
CA THR A 73 -5.68 -3.36 8.30
C THR A 73 -4.21 -3.33 7.89
N LEU A 74 -3.69 -2.13 7.69
CA LEU A 74 -2.28 -1.87 7.44
C LEU A 74 -1.49 -2.18 8.70
N VAL A 75 -0.30 -2.74 8.51
CA VAL A 75 0.61 -3.13 9.58
C VAL A 75 1.87 -2.31 9.51
N GLU A 76 2.53 -2.13 10.65
CA GLU A 76 3.86 -1.54 10.71
C GLU A 76 4.84 -2.40 9.93
N LEU A 77 5.75 -1.74 9.22
CA LEU A 77 6.85 -2.39 8.51
C LEU A 77 8.05 -2.55 9.45
N ASP A 78 8.92 -3.52 9.17
CA ASP A 78 10.17 -3.65 9.91
C ASP A 78 11.06 -2.42 9.66
N PRO A 79 11.45 -1.63 10.68
CA PRO A 79 12.17 -0.37 10.49
C PRO A 79 13.65 -0.58 10.16
N ILE A 80 13.93 -1.28 9.06
CA ILE A 80 15.28 -1.54 8.56
C ILE A 80 15.97 -0.29 7.98
N ASP A 81 15.20 0.77 7.68
CA ASP A 81 15.71 2.07 7.24
C ASP A 81 14.87 3.25 7.77
N GLU A 82 15.38 4.47 7.60
CA GLU A 82 14.75 5.70 8.09
C GLU A 82 13.40 6.02 7.43
N HIS A 83 13.19 5.64 6.17
CA HIS A 83 11.93 5.87 5.47
C HIS A 83 10.82 4.99 6.04
N LEU A 84 11.16 3.75 6.44
CA LEU A 84 10.21 2.86 7.09
C LEU A 84 9.86 3.32 8.51
N VAL A 85 10.80 3.92 9.24
CA VAL A 85 10.51 4.59 10.51
C VAL A 85 9.54 5.75 10.31
N ILE A 86 9.77 6.59 9.30
CA ILE A 86 8.89 7.72 8.96
C ILE A 86 7.50 7.19 8.57
N TYR A 87 7.42 6.18 7.71
CA TYR A 87 6.16 5.55 7.33
C TYR A 87 5.39 5.03 8.54
N ASN A 88 6.04 4.28 9.44
CA ASN A 88 5.40 3.75 10.63
C ASN A 88 4.91 4.86 11.57
N LYS A 89 5.63 5.98 11.66
CA LYS A 89 5.19 7.16 12.41
C LYS A 89 3.93 7.77 11.81
N GLU A 90 3.87 7.91 10.48
CA GLU A 90 2.67 8.41 9.80
C GLU A 90 1.51 7.42 9.86
N LEU A 91 1.77 6.11 9.81
CA LEU A 91 0.77 5.07 10.02
C LEU A 91 0.16 5.15 11.42
N LYS A 92 0.97 5.36 12.47
CA LYS A 92 0.49 5.54 13.85
C LYS A 92 -0.41 6.76 14.00
N LYS A 93 -0.06 7.88 13.35
CA LYS A 93 -0.93 9.07 13.30
C LYS A 93 -2.24 8.75 12.59
N LEU A 94 -2.18 8.11 11.42
CA LEU A 94 -3.36 7.70 10.67
C LEU A 94 -4.27 6.82 11.54
N ILE A 95 -3.73 5.80 12.21
CA ILE A 95 -4.48 4.91 13.12
C ILE A 95 -5.14 5.72 14.25
N THR A 96 -4.45 6.71 14.81
CA THR A 96 -5.01 7.59 15.85
C THR A 96 -6.15 8.46 15.31
N GLU A 97 -6.06 8.90 14.06
CA GLU A 97 -7.05 9.77 13.42
C GLU A 97 -8.31 9.04 12.95
N ILE A 98 -8.16 7.83 12.39
CA ILE A 98 -9.28 7.12 11.75
C ILE A 98 -9.70 5.82 12.44
N GLY A 99 -8.97 5.36 13.45
CA GLY A 99 -9.18 4.06 14.10
C GLY A 99 -8.41 2.93 13.41
N ALA A 100 -7.93 1.97 14.20
CA ALA A 100 -7.10 0.87 13.71
C ALA A 100 -7.83 -0.01 12.69
N GLU A 101 -9.13 -0.24 12.89
CA GLU A 101 -10.02 -1.00 12.02
C GLU A 101 -10.23 -0.34 10.65
N ASN A 102 -10.09 0.99 10.58
CA ASN A 102 -10.25 1.77 9.35
C ASN A 102 -8.89 2.13 8.71
N ALA A 103 -7.77 1.77 9.32
CA ALA A 103 -6.44 1.94 8.73
C ALA A 103 -6.21 0.88 7.65
N ASN A 104 -6.98 0.90 6.56
CA ASN A 104 -6.94 -0.06 5.45
C ASN A 104 -6.83 0.67 4.09
N PHE A 105 -6.63 -0.09 3.01
CA PHE A 105 -6.44 0.44 1.65
C PHE A 105 -7.62 1.29 1.10
N PHE A 106 -8.81 1.18 1.68
CA PHE A 106 -10.02 1.89 1.23
C PHE A 106 -10.30 3.16 2.03
N ASP A 107 -10.09 3.10 3.35
CA ASP A 107 -10.48 4.16 4.28
C ASP A 107 -9.36 5.14 4.61
N ALA A 108 -8.11 4.74 4.41
CA ALA A 108 -6.95 5.63 4.45
C ALA A 108 -6.98 6.64 3.29
N GLY A 109 -6.28 7.76 3.46
CA GLY A 109 -6.06 8.72 2.38
C GLY A 109 -5.36 8.06 1.19
N TRP A 110 -5.91 8.20 -0.02
CA TRP A 110 -5.41 7.57 -1.24
C TRP A 110 -3.93 7.90 -1.52
N MET A 111 -3.49 9.11 -1.14
CA MET A 111 -2.08 9.51 -1.24
C MET A 111 -1.18 8.68 -0.32
N PHE A 112 -1.59 8.42 0.92
CA PHE A 112 -0.85 7.55 1.84
C PHE A 112 -0.71 6.13 1.27
N ILE A 113 -1.78 5.61 0.66
CA ILE A 113 -1.80 4.27 0.05
C ILE A 113 -0.87 4.14 -1.16
N ASN A 114 -0.77 5.17 -2.00
CA ASN A 114 0.02 5.10 -3.24
C ASN A 114 1.43 5.68 -3.13
N HIS A 115 1.67 6.59 -2.20
CA HIS A 115 2.90 7.34 -2.07
C HIS A 115 3.32 7.36 -0.59
N SER A 116 3.77 6.20 -0.11
CA SER A 116 4.53 6.14 1.14
C SER A 116 5.87 6.89 0.97
N PRO A 117 6.39 7.61 1.99
CA PRO A 117 7.56 8.50 1.92
C PRO A 117 8.92 7.83 1.62
N CYS A 118 8.96 6.66 1.00
CA CYS A 118 10.17 5.99 0.53
C CYS A 118 10.71 6.60 -0.78
N ARG A 119 10.87 7.93 -0.84
CA ARG A 119 11.62 8.63 -1.89
C ARG A 119 12.85 9.30 -1.32
#